data_AF-A0A1Y0FVL0-F1
#
_entry.id   AF-A0A1Y0FVL0-F1
#
_cell.length_a   1.000
_cell.length_b   1.000
_cell.length_c   1.000
_cell.angle_alpha   90.00
_cell.angle_beta   90.00
_cell.angle_gamma   90.00
#
_symmetry.space_group_name_H-M   'P 1'
#
loop_
_entity.id
_entity.type
_entity.pdbx_description
1 polymer ?
#
loop_
_entity_poly.entity_id
_entity_poly.type
_entity_poly.pdbx_seq_one_letter_code
_entity_poly.pdbx_strand_id
1 'polypeptide(L)'
;MKQTARHSAKPIAPGALLAAALLWLAVIASALAVVASTHQVRKQTNTLETLRREAAQLQVEWGQYLLEQSTWASYSRVEAIATQQLGMFPATAERIVMVNNHE
;
A
#
# COMPACT_ATOMS: atom_id res chain seq x y z
N MET A 1 -3.19 -72.56 -33.28
CA MET A 1 -2.94 -71.87 -31.99
C MET A 1 -3.71 -70.55 -32.03
N LYS A 2 -5.01 -70.59 -31.69
CA LYS A 2 -5.66 -70.11 -30.45
C LYS A 2 -5.46 -68.61 -30.14
N GLN A 3 -6.61 -67.93 -30.21
CA GLN A 3 -7.03 -66.72 -29.47
C GLN A 3 -6.46 -65.36 -29.88
N THR A 4 -7.20 -64.70 -30.78
CA THR A 4 -7.32 -63.24 -30.81
C THR A 4 -8.11 -62.79 -29.58
N ALA A 5 -7.46 -62.10 -28.66
CA ALA A 5 -8.09 -61.48 -27.49
C ALA A 5 -9.19 -60.51 -27.94
N ARG A 6 -10.45 -60.89 -27.69
CA ARG A 6 -11.61 -60.04 -27.94
C ARG A 6 -11.67 -59.04 -26.79
N HIS A 7 -11.22 -57.80 -27.02
CA HIS A 7 -11.47 -56.70 -26.09
C HIS A 7 -12.99 -56.54 -25.96
N SER A 8 -13.56 -57.05 -24.88
CA SER A 8 -14.97 -56.90 -24.57
C SER A 8 -15.18 -55.47 -24.08
N ALA A 9 -15.56 -54.57 -24.98
CA ALA A 9 -15.96 -53.22 -24.63
C ALA A 9 -17.20 -53.31 -23.73
N LYS A 10 -17.03 -53.01 -22.44
CA LYS A 10 -18.11 -52.99 -21.46
C LYS A 10 -19.05 -51.83 -21.84
N PRO A 11 -20.36 -52.07 -22.05
CA PRO A 11 -21.28 -51.02 -22.41
C PRO A 11 -21.32 -49.98 -21.29
N ILE A 12 -21.16 -48.71 -21.66
CA ILE A 12 -21.16 -47.59 -20.73
C ILE A 12 -22.58 -47.48 -20.16
N ALA A 13 -22.73 -47.63 -18.84
CA ALA A 13 -24.03 -47.53 -18.21
C ALA A 13 -24.57 -46.09 -18.36
N PRO A 14 -25.88 -45.89 -18.62
CA PRO A 14 -26.46 -44.55 -18.79
C PRO A 14 -26.25 -43.65 -17.56
N GLY A 15 -26.19 -44.24 -16.35
CA GLY A 15 -25.86 -43.51 -15.12
C GLY A 15 -24.42 -42.97 -15.08
N ALA A 16 -23.47 -43.64 -15.74
CA ALA A 16 -22.09 -43.17 -15.82
C ALA A 16 -21.97 -41.94 -16.75
N LEU A 17 -22.75 -41.89 -17.83
CA LEU A 17 -22.81 -40.72 -18.72
C LEU A 17 -23.43 -39.51 -18.02
N LEU A 18 -24.50 -39.72 -17.25
CA LEU A 18 -25.11 -38.65 -16.44
C LEU A 18 -24.15 -38.11 -15.38
N ALA A 19 -23.45 -39.00 -14.67
CA ALA A 19 -22.44 -38.61 -13.69
C ALA A 19 -21.29 -37.82 -14.35
N ALA A 20 -20.80 -38.28 -15.51
CA ALA A 20 -19.77 -37.58 -16.28
C ALA A 20 -20.23 -36.18 -16.75
N ALA A 21 -21.45 -36.07 -17.24
CA ALA A 21 -22.03 -34.78 -17.65
C ALA A 21 -22.16 -33.80 -16.46
N LEU A 22 -22.58 -34.30 -15.30
CA LEU A 22 -22.71 -33.49 -14.10
C LEU A 22 -21.34 -33.01 -13.57
N LEU A 23 -20.33 -33.88 -13.57
CA LEU A 23 -18.96 -33.50 -13.23
C LEU A 23 -18.40 -32.47 -14.22
N TRP A 24 -18.66 -32.64 -15.51
CA TRP A 24 -18.23 -31.69 -16.53
C TRP A 24 -18.84 -30.31 -16.32
N LEU A 25 -20.15 -30.25 -16.05
CA LEU A 25 -20.84 -29.00 -15.71
C LEU A 25 -20.30 -28.38 -14.42
N ALA A 26 -20.01 -29.19 -13.39
CA ALA A 26 -19.44 -28.70 -12.14
C ALA A 26 -18.06 -28.07 -12.34
N VAL A 27 -17.21 -28.67 -13.18
CA VAL A 27 -15.89 -28.10 -13.53
C VAL A 27 -16.04 -26.77 -14.28
N ILE A 28 -16.96 -26.67 -15.24
CA ILE A 28 -17.22 -25.42 -15.96
C ILE A 28 -17.72 -24.33 -15.00
N ALA A 29 -18.67 -24.67 -14.14
CA ALA A 29 -19.19 -23.74 -13.13
C ALA A 29 -18.07 -23.25 -12.20
N SER A 30 -17.19 -24.15 -11.76
CA SER A 30 -16.02 -23.81 -10.95
C SER A 30 -15.07 -22.88 -11.68
N ALA A 31 -14.75 -23.16 -12.94
CA ALA A 31 -13.87 -22.30 -13.75
C ALA A 31 -14.44 -20.88 -13.90
N LEU A 32 -15.74 -20.76 -14.20
CA LEU A 32 -16.41 -19.47 -14.30
C LEU A 32 -16.43 -18.73 -12.95
N ALA A 33 -16.67 -19.44 -11.84
CA ALA A 33 -16.66 -18.85 -10.50
C ALA A 33 -15.28 -18.29 -10.14
N VAL A 34 -14.20 -19.01 -10.47
CA VAL A 34 -12.82 -18.54 -10.25
C VAL A 34 -12.53 -17.28 -11.07
N VAL A 35 -12.94 -17.23 -12.33
CA VAL A 35 -12.77 -16.05 -13.20
C VAL A 35 -13.54 -14.86 -12.64
N ALA A 36 -14.79 -15.06 -12.25
CA ALA A 36 -15.64 -14.02 -11.65
C ALA A 36 -15.04 -13.49 -10.34
N SER A 37 -14.57 -14.38 -9.46
CA SER A 37 -13.89 -14.01 -8.22
C SER A 37 -12.64 -13.18 -8.50
N THR A 38 -11.82 -13.60 -9.45
CA THR A 38 -10.60 -12.87 -9.84
C THR A 38 -10.91 -11.48 -10.36
N HIS A 39 -11.97 -11.33 -11.18
CA HIS A 39 -12.40 -10.02 -11.67
C HIS A 39 -12.86 -9.10 -10.55
N GLN A 40 -13.63 -9.63 -9.59
CA GLN A 40 -14.11 -8.87 -8.45
C GLN A 40 -12.96 -8.44 -7.52
N VAL A 41 -12.00 -9.34 -7.28
CA VAL A 41 -10.79 -9.04 -6.49
C VAL A 41 -10.01 -7.90 -7.12
N ARG A 42 -9.77 -7.95 -8.44
CA ARG A 42 -9.04 -6.87 -9.15
C ARG A 42 -9.70 -5.50 -8.97
N LYS A 43 -11.04 -5.44 -9.00
CA LYS A 43 -11.78 -4.19 -8.78
C LYS A 43 -11.61 -3.67 -7.35
N GLN A 44 -11.80 -4.55 -6.36
CA GLN A 44 -11.70 -4.18 -4.94
C GLN A 44 -10.27 -3.77 -4.56
N THR A 45 -9.26 -4.49 -5.07
CA THR A 45 -7.85 -4.15 -4.84
C THR A 45 -7.50 -2.79 -5.43
N ASN A 46 -8.00 -2.44 -6.62
CA ASN A 46 -7.70 -1.15 -7.24
C ASN A 46 -8.21 0.03 -6.38
N THR A 47 -9.44 -0.06 -5.89
CA THR A 47 -10.00 0.96 -4.98
C THR A 47 -9.19 1.07 -3.70
N LEU A 48 -8.81 -0.06 -3.09
CA LEU A 48 -8.00 -0.08 -1.89
C LEU A 48 -6.61 0.51 -2.10
N GLU A 49 -5.96 0.20 -3.22
CA GLU A 49 -4.67 0.78 -3.59
C GLU A 49 -4.77 2.29 -3.85
N THR A 50 -5.91 2.77 -4.35
CA THR A 50 -6.13 4.22 -4.57
C THR A 50 -6.20 4.96 -3.23
N LEU A 51 -7.02 4.47 -2.31
CA LEU A 51 -7.14 5.02 -0.95
C LEU A 51 -5.82 4.98 -0.19
N ARG A 52 -5.04 3.90 -0.35
CA ARG A 52 -3.70 3.79 0.25
C ARG A 52 -2.73 4.83 -0.29
N ARG A 53 -2.75 5.11 -1.59
CA ARG A 53 -1.90 6.15 -2.19
C ARG A 53 -2.24 7.53 -1.66
N GLU A 54 -3.53 7.84 -1.54
CA GLU A 54 -4.00 9.10 -0.97
C GLU A 54 -3.55 9.24 0.50
N ALA A 55 -3.77 8.21 1.32
CA ALA A 55 -3.31 8.21 2.71
C ALA A 55 -1.79 8.38 2.83
N ALA A 56 -1.01 7.75 1.95
CA ALA A 56 0.44 7.90 1.92
C ALA A 56 0.86 9.34 1.55
N GLN A 57 0.16 9.99 0.62
CA GLN A 57 0.43 11.40 0.28
C GLN A 57 0.16 12.32 1.48
N LEU A 58 -0.97 12.16 2.15
CA LEU A 58 -1.29 12.93 3.37
C LEU A 58 -0.25 12.71 4.47
N GLN A 59 0.25 11.49 4.64
CA GLN A 59 1.29 11.18 5.63
C GLN A 59 2.60 11.92 5.34
N VAL A 60 2.98 12.07 4.07
CA VAL A 60 4.15 12.84 3.66
C VAL A 60 3.95 14.32 3.96
N GLU A 61 2.80 14.88 3.58
CA GLU A 61 2.48 16.29 3.84
C GLU A 61 2.46 16.59 5.34
N TRP A 62 1.85 15.72 6.14
CA TRP A 62 1.87 15.83 7.59
C TRP A 62 3.29 15.76 8.18
N GLY A 63 4.15 14.90 7.62
CA GLY A 63 5.56 14.85 7.99
C GLY A 63 6.30 16.16 7.67
N GLN A 64 6.00 16.79 6.54
CA GLN A 64 6.54 18.10 6.18
C GLN A 64 6.10 19.17 7.18
N TYR A 65 4.80 19.24 7.49
CA TYR A 65 4.30 20.18 8.52
C TYR A 65 4.91 19.94 9.90
N LEU A 66 5.18 18.69 10.27
CA LEU A 66 5.82 18.38 11.55
C LEU A 66 7.28 18.84 11.57
N LEU A 67 8.00 18.68 10.46
CA LEU A 67 9.37 19.18 10.29
C LEU A 67 9.41 20.71 10.35
N GLU A 68 8.47 21.37 9.68
CA GLU A 68 8.27 22.82 9.78
C GLU A 68 8.04 23.21 11.25
N GLN A 69 7.03 22.65 11.91
CA GLN A 69 6.73 22.98 13.31
C GLN A 69 7.91 22.72 14.26
N SER A 70 8.64 21.62 14.07
CA SER A 70 9.81 21.28 14.89
C SER A 70 10.94 22.31 14.74
N THR A 71 11.11 22.87 13.54
CA THR A 71 12.09 23.93 13.26
C THR A 71 11.69 25.21 14.01
N TRP A 72 10.43 25.64 13.90
CA TRP A 72 9.92 26.82 14.60
C TRP A 72 9.93 26.67 16.12
N ALA A 73 9.60 25.49 16.63
CA ALA A 73 9.64 25.17 18.06
C ALA A 73 11.08 25.20 18.62
N SER A 74 12.05 24.71 17.84
CA SER A 74 13.47 24.77 18.22
C SER A 74 13.96 26.22 18.32
N TYR A 75 13.68 27.04 17.31
CA TYR A 75 14.03 28.48 17.32
C TYR A 75 13.36 29.23 18.48
N SER A 76 12.05 29.04 18.68
CA SER A 76 11.31 29.66 19.80
C SER A 76 11.89 29.25 21.16
N ARG A 77 12.29 27.99 21.33
CA ARG A 77 12.92 27.51 22.56
C ARG A 77 14.31 28.10 22.78
N VAL A 78 15.12 28.23 21.73
CA VAL A 78 16.45 28.86 21.80
C VAL A 78 16.31 30.34 22.14
N GLU A 79 15.37 31.05 21.50
CA GLU A 79 15.10 32.45 21.77
C GLU A 79 14.65 32.66 23.21
N ALA A 80 13.71 31.85 23.70
CA ALA A 80 13.24 31.90 25.09
C ALA A 80 14.38 31.68 26.09
N ILE A 81 15.29 30.74 25.84
CA ILE A 81 16.47 30.53 26.69
C ILE A 81 17.41 31.74 26.63
N ALA A 82 17.65 32.29 25.44
CA ALA A 82 18.48 33.48 25.25
C ALA A 82 17.91 34.71 25.97
N THR A 83 16.60 34.97 25.87
CA THR A 83 15.97 36.12 26.55
C THR A 83 15.82 35.89 28.05
N GLN A 84 15.31 34.74 28.48
CA GLN A 84 14.95 34.52 29.89
C GLN A 84 16.12 34.12 30.77
N GLN A 85 17.06 33.29 30.29
CA GLN A 85 18.18 32.81 31.11
C GLN A 85 19.45 33.63 30.90
N LEU A 86 19.69 34.07 29.66
CA LEU A 86 20.91 34.81 29.31
C LEU A 86 20.69 36.33 29.26
N GLY A 87 19.44 36.80 29.38
CA GLY A 87 19.11 38.23 29.29
C GLY A 87 19.48 38.86 27.96
N MET A 88 19.56 38.07 26.89
CA MET A 88 19.90 38.54 25.56
C MET A 88 18.68 39.17 24.90
N PHE A 89 18.87 40.35 24.31
CA PHE A 89 17.85 41.05 23.54
C PHE A 89 18.42 41.33 22.14
N PRO A 90 17.59 41.40 21.09
CA PRO A 90 18.04 41.77 19.76
C PRO A 90 18.72 43.14 19.82
N ALA A 91 19.96 43.25 19.33
CA ALA A 91 20.68 44.51 19.33
C ALA A 91 20.03 45.46 18.32
N THR A 92 19.55 46.62 18.79
CA THR A 92 19.09 47.72 17.95
C THR A 92 20.24 48.18 17.04
N ALA A 93 19.94 48.68 15.84
CA ALA A 93 20.93 49.06 14.81
C ALA A 93 22.07 49.98 15.32
N GLU A 94 21.83 50.75 16.39
CA GLU A 94 22.85 51.60 17.04
C GLU A 94 23.89 50.86 17.90
N ARG A 95 23.68 49.58 18.25
CA ARG A 95 24.58 48.78 19.10
C ARG A 95 25.41 47.75 18.34
N ILE A 96 25.39 47.78 17.01
CA ILE A 96 26.17 46.85 16.18
C ILE A 96 27.59 47.42 16.03
N VAL A 97 28.57 46.80 16.72
CA VAL A 97 29.99 47.13 16.55
C VAL A 97 30.58 46.16 15.53
N MET A 98 30.99 46.68 14.37
CA MET A 98 31.69 45.90 13.36
C MET A 98 33.15 45.73 13.80
N VAL A 99 33.54 44.50 14.16
CA VAL A 99 34.93 44.19 14.48
C VAL A 99 35.67 43.95 13.17
N ASN A 100 36.51 44.91 12.78
CA ASN A 100 37.48 44.70 11.71
C ASN A 100 38.61 43.86 12.26
N ASN A 101 38.82 42.67 11.69
CA ASN A 101 39.99 41.85 11.98
C ASN A 101 41.19 42.53 11.31
N HIS A 102 42.00 43.21 12.11
CA HIS A 102 43.29 43.74 11.70
C HIS A 102 44.33 42.69 12.05
N GLU A 103 44.83 42.00 11.02
CA GLU A 103 46.12 41.33 11.08
C GLU A 103 47.23 42.33 10.73
#